data_AF-A0A4V6F1Y8-F1
#
_entry.id   AF-A0A4V6F1Y8-F1
#
_cell.length_a   1.000
_cell.length_b   1.000
_cell.length_c   1.000
_cell.angle_alpha   90.00
_cell.angle_beta   90.00
_cell.angle_gamma   90.00
#
_symmetry.space_group_name_H-M   'P 1'
#
loop_
_entity.id
_entity.type
_entity.pdbx_description
1 polymer ?
#
loop_
_entity_poly.entity_id
_entity_poly.type
_entity_poly.pdbx_seq_one_letter_code
_entity_poly.pdbx_strand_id
1 'polypeptide(L)'
;MIVQDMNGSDISVFVHEQGAMVEAMLRAPNQTTFDTAAQQIGLLVQADGQWVPAPGIDIFRIGKITKTPAQYDVNGIEIAAAVFFPEYHVNLKLGHSAVAKGLWKKWAISWSQAGTVETSHNTETGKSLNGITLIDPSSVSSPSSVWG
;
A
#
# COMPACT_ATOMS: atom_id res chain seq x y z
N MET A 1 -12.97 4.99 -2.76
CA MET A 1 -13.37 5.53 -4.09
C MET A 1 -14.37 4.58 -4.74
N ILE A 2 -15.28 5.04 -5.60
CA ILE A 2 -16.15 4.15 -6.41
C ILE A 2 -15.58 4.01 -7.83
N VAL A 3 -15.49 2.78 -8.33
CA VAL A 3 -15.13 2.47 -9.72
C VAL A 3 -16.16 1.54 -10.33
N GLN A 4 -16.37 1.64 -11.64
CA GLN A 4 -17.24 0.71 -12.37
C GLN A 4 -16.48 -0.53 -12.82
N ASP A 5 -17.08 -1.69 -12.61
CA ASP A 5 -16.61 -2.96 -13.18
C ASP A 5 -16.99 -3.09 -14.67
N MET A 6 -16.65 -4.24 -15.28
CA MET A 6 -16.91 -4.49 -16.71
C MET A 6 -18.41 -4.59 -17.04
N ASN A 7 -19.28 -4.74 -16.04
CA ASN A 7 -20.74 -4.80 -16.19
C ASN A 7 -21.41 -3.45 -15.85
N GLY A 8 -20.62 -2.42 -15.52
CA GLY A 8 -21.14 -1.11 -15.10
C GLY A 8 -21.60 -1.05 -13.65
N SER A 9 -21.27 -2.05 -12.83
CA SER A 9 -21.60 -2.06 -11.41
C SER A 9 -20.62 -1.19 -10.61
N ASP A 10 -21.14 -0.37 -9.71
CA ASP A 10 -20.36 0.48 -8.83
C ASP A 10 -19.71 -0.34 -7.70
N ILE A 11 -18.39 -0.32 -7.64
CA ILE A 11 -17.58 -1.04 -6.65
C ILE A 11 -16.78 -0.03 -5.81
N SER A 12 -16.95 -0.11 -4.49
CA SER A 12 -16.08 0.62 -3.57
C SER A 12 -14.70 -0.03 -3.51
N VAL A 13 -13.66 0.75 -3.77
CA VAL A 13 -12.27 0.32 -3.76
C VAL A 13 -11.44 1.12 -2.74
N PHE A 14 -10.47 0.42 -2.17
CA PHE A 14 -9.53 0.90 -1.15
C PHE A 14 -8.33 1.62 -1.75
N VAL A 15 -8.62 2.59 -2.64
CA VAL A 15 -7.65 3.53 -3.18
C VAL A 15 -8.21 4.94 -3.08
N HIS A 16 -7.32 5.93 -3.05
CA HIS A 16 -7.67 7.34 -3.00
C HIS A 16 -7.33 8.02 -4.32
N GLU A 17 -8.22 8.88 -4.80
CA GLU A 17 -7.98 9.70 -5.98
C GLU A 17 -7.62 11.12 -5.52
N GLN A 18 -6.48 11.63 -5.99
CA GLN A 18 -6.03 12.99 -5.75
C GLN A 18 -5.83 13.69 -7.10
N GLY A 19 -6.88 14.36 -7.59
CA GLY A 19 -6.88 14.96 -8.92
C GLY A 19 -6.69 13.89 -10.00
N ALA A 20 -5.62 13.98 -10.78
CA ALA A 20 -5.31 13.03 -11.85
C ALA A 20 -4.45 11.82 -11.39
N MET A 21 -4.28 11.65 -10.08
CA MET A 21 -3.43 10.63 -9.49
C MET A 21 -4.23 9.66 -8.63
N VAL A 22 -3.75 8.42 -8.52
CA VAL A 22 -4.31 7.41 -7.64
C VAL A 22 -3.26 6.99 -6.64
N GLU A 23 -3.64 6.90 -5.37
CA GLU A 23 -2.80 6.47 -4.27
C GLU A 23 -3.35 5.19 -3.64
N ALA A 24 -2.45 4.29 -3.27
CA ALA A 24 -2.80 3.05 -2.59
C ALA A 24 -1.82 2.78 -1.44
N MET A 25 -2.34 2.23 -0.34
CA MET A 25 -1.54 1.79 0.80
C MET A 25 -1.57 0.27 0.85
N LEU A 26 -0.40 -0.35 0.96
CA LEU A 26 -0.24 -1.79 0.88
C LEU A 26 0.55 -2.31 2.07
N ARG A 27 0.20 -3.52 2.49
CA ARG A 27 0.94 -4.31 3.48
C ARG A 27 1.24 -5.69 2.92
N ALA A 28 2.48 -6.13 3.10
CA ALA A 28 2.96 -7.44 2.68
C ALA A 28 3.67 -8.16 3.85
N PRO A 29 3.74 -9.50 3.85
CA PRO A 29 4.53 -10.25 4.83
C PRO A 29 6.00 -9.85 4.86
N ASN A 30 6.56 -9.50 3.71
CA ASN A 30 7.94 -9.03 3.55
C ASN A 30 8.13 -8.35 2.18
N GLN A 31 9.29 -7.72 1.99
CA GLN A 31 9.64 -7.03 0.76
C GLN A 31 9.61 -7.94 -0.48
N THR A 32 10.11 -9.18 -0.38
CA THR A 32 10.17 -10.13 -1.50
C THR A 32 8.78 -10.49 -2.01
N THR A 33 7.82 -10.70 -1.10
CA THR A 33 6.42 -10.96 -1.46
C THR A 33 5.82 -9.77 -2.21
N PHE A 34 6.06 -8.54 -1.73
CA PHE A 34 5.63 -7.34 -2.44
C PHE A 34 6.27 -7.23 -3.83
N ASP A 35 7.59 -7.39 -3.94
CA ASP A 35 8.32 -7.25 -5.20
C ASP A 35 7.84 -8.27 -6.24
N THR A 36 7.64 -9.52 -5.82
CA THR A 36 7.12 -10.59 -6.70
C THR A 36 5.73 -10.24 -7.23
N ALA A 37 4.82 -9.79 -6.36
CA ALA A 37 3.48 -9.39 -6.77
C ALA A 37 3.53 -8.17 -7.71
N ALA A 38 4.32 -7.15 -7.37
CA ALA A 38 4.47 -5.93 -8.15
C ALA A 38 5.01 -6.19 -9.56
N GLN A 39 5.92 -7.16 -9.73
CA GLN A 39 6.40 -7.63 -11.03
C GLN A 39 5.28 -8.28 -11.85
N GLN A 40 4.50 -9.17 -11.24
CA GLN A 40 3.42 -9.90 -11.93
C GLN A 40 2.33 -8.99 -12.48
N ILE A 41 2.05 -7.87 -11.80
CA ILE A 41 1.02 -6.90 -12.22
C ILE A 41 1.60 -5.69 -12.96
N GLY A 42 2.90 -5.69 -13.27
CA GLY A 42 3.57 -4.66 -14.05
C GLY A 42 3.78 -3.32 -13.34
N LEU A 43 3.77 -3.30 -12.00
CA LEU A 43 4.19 -2.13 -11.22
C LEU A 43 5.71 -1.99 -11.20
N LEU A 44 6.43 -3.11 -11.25
CA LEU A 44 7.87 -3.16 -11.45
C LEU A 44 8.19 -3.70 -12.84
N VAL A 45 9.14 -3.08 -13.53
CA VAL A 45 9.64 -3.48 -14.85
C VAL A 45 11.15 -3.59 -14.82
N GLN A 46 11.71 -4.37 -15.73
CA GLN A 46 13.15 -4.48 -15.92
C GLN A 46 13.68 -3.32 -16.76
N ALA A 47 14.65 -2.59 -16.23
CA ALA A 47 15.43 -1.58 -16.92
C ALA A 47 16.91 -1.76 -16.54
N ASP A 48 17.78 -1.91 -17.54
CA ASP A 48 19.23 -2.08 -17.35
C ASP A 48 19.62 -3.19 -16.34
N GLY A 49 18.88 -4.30 -16.35
CA GLY A 49 19.11 -5.44 -15.45
C GLY A 49 18.57 -5.25 -14.03
N GLN A 50 17.94 -4.12 -13.73
CA GLN A 50 17.36 -3.80 -12.42
C GLN A 50 15.83 -3.71 -12.48
N TRP A 51 15.18 -4.11 -11.39
CA TRP A 51 13.74 -3.90 -11.22
C TRP A 51 13.49 -2.48 -10.74
N VAL A 52 12.80 -1.70 -11.56
CA VAL A 52 12.44 -0.31 -11.27
C VAL A 52 10.94 -0.12 -11.37
N PRO A 53 10.36 0.89 -10.70
CA PRO A 53 8.96 1.26 -10.91
C PRO A 53 8.67 1.53 -12.39
N ALA A 54 7.53 1.06 -12.89
CA ALA A 54 7.09 1.32 -14.24
C ALA A 54 6.86 2.82 -14.47
N PRO A 55 7.00 3.35 -15.71
CA PRO A 55 6.80 4.77 -15.98
C PRO A 55 5.44 5.29 -15.48
N GLY A 56 5.48 6.35 -14.68
CA GLY A 56 4.29 6.97 -14.06
C GLY A 56 3.81 6.27 -12.79
N ILE A 57 4.61 5.37 -12.21
CA ILE A 57 4.34 4.73 -10.92
C ILE A 57 5.50 5.06 -9.98
N ASP A 58 5.16 5.56 -8.79
CA ASP A 58 6.10 5.74 -7.69
C ASP A 58 5.78 4.72 -6.59
N ILE A 59 6.83 4.08 -6.06
CA ILE A 59 6.73 3.07 -5.00
C ILE A 59 7.53 3.54 -3.80
N PHE A 60 6.85 3.91 -2.73
CA PHE A 60 7.43 4.36 -1.48
C PHE A 60 7.52 3.21 -0.50
N ARG A 61 8.73 2.69 -0.33
CA ARG A 61 9.04 1.56 0.56
C ARG A 61 9.19 2.06 1.98
N ILE A 62 8.20 1.80 2.83
CA ILE A 62 8.20 2.24 4.23
C ILE A 62 8.89 1.21 5.11
N GLY A 63 8.62 -0.08 4.86
CA GLY A 63 9.15 -1.17 5.68
C GLY A 63 8.28 -1.44 6.91
N LYS A 64 8.91 -1.75 8.04
CA LYS A 64 8.20 -2.04 9.28
C LYS A 64 7.78 -0.75 9.97
N ILE A 65 6.53 -0.70 10.42
CA ILE A 65 6.00 0.45 11.15
C ILE A 65 6.07 0.21 12.66
N THR A 66 6.30 1.28 13.41
CA THR A 66 6.42 1.23 14.88
C THR A 66 5.07 0.88 15.50
N LYS A 67 5.06 -0.16 16.34
CA LYS A 67 3.92 -0.55 17.19
C LYS A 67 3.95 0.17 18.53
N THR A 68 5.11 0.14 19.18
CA THR A 68 5.37 0.81 20.46
C THR A 68 6.66 1.59 20.31
N PRO A 69 6.66 2.93 20.48
CA PRO A 69 7.88 3.74 20.44
C PRO A 69 8.88 3.32 21.53
N ALA A 70 10.15 3.61 21.29
CA ALA A 70 11.18 3.47 22.32
C ALA A 70 10.87 4.43 23.48
N GLN A 71 11.23 4.01 24.70
CA GLN A 71 11.11 4.81 25.90
C GLN A 71 12.49 5.25 26.36
N TYR A 72 12.60 6.52 26.73
CA TYR A 72 13.82 7.14 27.21
C TYR A 72 13.58 7.72 28.60
N ASP A 73 14.61 7.69 29.45
CA ASP A 73 14.58 8.38 30.73
C ASP A 73 14.77 9.90 30.58
N VAL A 74 14.79 10.62 31.69
CA VAL A 74 14.97 12.08 31.73
C VAL A 74 16.33 12.55 31.17
N ASN A 75 17.31 11.66 31.10
CA ASN A 75 18.64 11.95 30.57
C ASN A 75 18.78 11.53 29.09
N GLY A 76 17.71 11.03 28.47
CA GLY A 76 17.72 10.55 27.09
C GLY A 76 18.34 9.16 26.92
N ILE A 77 18.53 8.39 27.99
CA ILE A 77 19.01 7.01 27.92
C ILE A 77 17.83 6.09 27.61
N GLU A 78 18.00 5.22 26.62
CA GLU A 78 16.97 4.24 26.26
C GLU A 78 16.76 3.23 27.40
N ILE A 79 15.52 3.10 27.84
CA ILE A 79 15.10 2.14 28.87
C ILE A 79 14.24 1.01 28.29
N ALA A 80 13.65 1.22 27.11
CA ALA A 80 12.98 0.18 26.34
C ALA A 80 13.07 0.47 24.85
N ALA A 81 13.47 -0.54 24.07
CA ALA A 81 13.54 -0.43 22.62
C ALA A 81 12.16 -0.36 21.97
N ALA A 82 12.10 0.26 20.79
CA ALA A 82 10.88 0.28 20.00
C ALA A 82 10.48 -1.14 19.54
N VAL A 83 9.18 -1.42 19.58
CA VAL A 83 8.59 -2.65 19.02
C VAL A 83 7.94 -2.31 17.70
N PHE A 84 8.15 -3.14 16.68
CA PHE A 84 7.62 -2.93 15.33
C PHE A 84 6.61 -4.01 14.96
N PHE A 85 5.68 -3.68 14.07
CA PHE A 85 4.89 -4.67 13.36
C PHE A 85 5.79 -5.46 12.39
N PRO A 86 5.60 -6.79 12.25
CA PRO A 86 6.48 -7.61 11.43
C PRO A 86 6.34 -7.34 9.93
N GLU A 87 5.20 -6.81 9.49
CA GLU A 87 4.85 -6.63 8.08
C GLU A 87 5.57 -5.46 7.41
N TYR A 88 5.65 -5.55 6.09
CA TYR A 88 6.29 -4.61 5.20
C TYR A 88 5.25 -3.70 4.52
N HIS A 89 5.31 -2.40 4.82
CA HIS A 89 4.38 -1.40 4.31
C HIS A 89 4.95 -0.65 3.12
N VAL A 90 4.06 -0.33 2.18
CA VAL A 90 4.38 0.38 0.94
C VAL A 90 3.24 1.33 0.59
N ASN A 91 3.59 2.55 0.18
CA ASN A 91 2.65 3.44 -0.49
C ASN A 91 2.93 3.43 -1.99
N LEU A 92 1.88 3.42 -2.80
CA LEU A 92 1.93 3.54 -4.24
C LEU A 92 1.30 4.86 -4.67
N LYS A 93 1.92 5.50 -5.66
CA LYS A 93 1.34 6.63 -6.36
C LYS A 93 1.38 6.38 -7.86
N LEU A 94 0.22 6.56 -8.50
CA LEU A 94 0.05 6.40 -9.92
C LEU A 94 -0.18 7.79 -10.50
N GLY A 95 0.75 8.24 -11.35
CA GLY A 95 0.63 9.47 -12.10
C GLY A 95 -0.40 9.38 -13.22
N HIS A 96 -0.70 10.52 -13.84
CA HIS A 96 -1.75 10.66 -14.85
C HIS A 96 -1.71 9.60 -15.96
N SER A 97 -0.52 9.31 -16.52
CA SER A 97 -0.37 8.34 -17.60
C SER A 97 -0.65 6.90 -17.16
N ALA A 98 -0.31 6.54 -15.93
CA ALA A 98 -0.60 5.22 -15.36
C ALA A 98 -2.09 5.09 -15.00
N VAL A 99 -2.69 6.15 -14.47
CA VAL A 99 -4.13 6.21 -14.18
C VAL A 99 -4.95 6.07 -15.45
N ALA A 100 -4.58 6.80 -16.52
CA ALA A 100 -5.26 6.75 -17.82
C ALA A 100 -5.23 5.37 -18.47
N LYS A 101 -4.15 4.59 -18.29
CA LYS A 101 -4.07 3.20 -18.75
C LYS A 101 -5.04 2.26 -18.03
N GLY A 102 -5.55 2.64 -16.86
CA GLY A 102 -6.62 1.92 -16.16
C GLY A 102 -6.27 0.55 -15.58
N LEU A 103 -5.02 0.06 -15.74
CA LEU A 103 -4.57 -1.25 -15.22
C LEU A 103 -4.79 -1.39 -13.71
N TRP A 104 -4.77 -0.28 -13.00
CA TRP A 104 -4.98 -0.23 -11.56
C TRP A 104 -6.38 -0.63 -11.11
N LYS A 105 -7.40 -0.35 -11.94
CA LYS A 105 -8.79 -0.68 -11.63
C LYS A 105 -8.97 -2.19 -11.48
N LYS A 106 -8.28 -2.97 -12.31
CA LYS A 106 -8.40 -4.44 -12.31
C LYS A 106 -7.97 -5.03 -10.97
N TRP A 107 -6.82 -4.62 -10.44
CA TRP A 107 -6.38 -5.11 -9.14
C TRP A 107 -7.21 -4.48 -8.00
N ALA A 108 -7.53 -3.19 -8.05
CA ALA A 108 -8.31 -2.54 -6.99
C ALA A 108 -9.70 -3.20 -6.81
N ILE A 109 -10.38 -3.51 -7.93
CA ILE A 109 -11.65 -4.24 -7.94
C ILE A 109 -11.46 -5.66 -7.42
N SER A 110 -10.43 -6.36 -7.88
CA SER A 110 -10.16 -7.76 -7.48
C SER A 110 -9.95 -7.87 -5.96
N TRP A 111 -9.16 -6.97 -5.36
CA TRP A 111 -9.00 -6.91 -3.90
C TRP A 111 -10.32 -6.62 -3.18
N SER A 112 -11.12 -5.71 -3.71
CA SER A 112 -12.35 -5.28 -3.05
C SER A 112 -13.44 -6.36 -3.09
N GLN A 113 -13.51 -7.13 -4.17
CA GLN A 113 -14.50 -8.20 -4.37
C GLN A 113 -14.04 -9.55 -3.80
N ALA A 114 -12.79 -9.93 -4.02
CA ALA A 114 -12.27 -11.26 -3.67
C ALA A 114 -11.42 -11.27 -2.40
N GLY A 115 -11.02 -10.10 -1.88
CA GLY A 115 -10.20 -10.02 -0.69
C GLY A 115 -10.96 -10.32 0.60
N THR A 116 -10.25 -10.94 1.53
CA THR A 116 -10.74 -11.18 2.90
C THR A 116 -10.55 -9.92 3.74
N VAL A 117 -11.54 -9.57 4.56
CA VAL A 117 -11.43 -8.42 5.47
C VAL A 117 -10.31 -8.67 6.49
N GLU A 118 -9.46 -7.68 6.68
CA GLU A 118 -8.38 -7.70 7.65
C GLU A 118 -8.39 -6.40 8.48
N THR A 119 -8.34 -6.53 9.81
CA THR A 119 -8.43 -5.42 10.77
C THR A 119 -7.28 -5.41 11.78
N SER A 120 -6.16 -6.06 11.45
CA SER A 120 -5.19 -6.53 12.43
C SER A 120 -4.31 -5.45 13.08
N HIS A 121 -4.18 -4.25 12.51
CA HIS A 121 -3.14 -3.31 12.93
C HIS A 121 -3.62 -1.87 13.09
N ASN A 122 -3.34 -1.28 14.26
CA ASN A 122 -3.44 0.16 14.54
C ASN A 122 -4.69 0.87 13.97
N THR A 123 -5.87 0.26 14.13
CA THR A 123 -7.17 0.74 13.60
C THR A 123 -7.33 0.74 12.07
N GLU A 124 -6.28 0.36 11.34
CA GLU A 124 -6.31 0.20 9.89
C GLU A 124 -7.21 -0.97 9.49
N THR A 125 -8.01 -0.76 8.46
CA THR A 125 -8.81 -1.79 7.82
C THR A 125 -8.33 -2.00 6.40
N GLY A 126 -8.51 -3.21 5.89
CA GLY A 126 -8.13 -3.51 4.50
C GLY A 126 -8.71 -4.82 4.01
N LYS A 127 -8.34 -5.13 2.77
CA LYS A 127 -8.65 -6.39 2.10
C LYS A 127 -7.37 -7.12 1.77
N SER A 128 -7.23 -8.36 2.22
CA SER A 128 -6.11 -9.22 1.89
C SER A 128 -6.44 -10.11 0.70
N LEU A 129 -5.59 -10.10 -0.31
CA LEU A 129 -5.67 -10.98 -1.47
C LEU A 129 -4.26 -11.35 -1.90
N ASN A 130 -4.01 -12.64 -2.19
CA ASN A 130 -2.71 -13.15 -2.60
C ASN A 130 -1.56 -12.81 -1.62
N GLY A 131 -1.86 -12.75 -0.33
CA GLY A 131 -0.88 -12.42 0.71
C GLY A 131 -0.46 -10.94 0.73
N ILE A 132 -1.19 -10.06 0.04
CA ILE A 132 -0.98 -8.61 0.10
C ILE A 132 -2.29 -7.96 0.53
N THR A 133 -2.21 -7.04 1.48
CA THR A 133 -3.36 -6.33 2.01
C THR A 133 -3.40 -4.92 1.43
N LEU A 134 -4.50 -4.61 0.73
CA LEU A 134 -4.84 -3.26 0.29
C LEU A 134 -5.56 -2.56 1.43
N ILE A 135 -4.88 -1.59 2.04
CA ILE A 135 -5.34 -0.85 3.21
C ILE A 135 -6.27 0.26 2.74
N ASP A 136 -7.38 0.45 3.44
CA ASP A 136 -8.25 1.60 3.29
C ASP A 136 -7.52 2.86 3.80
N PRO A 137 -7.15 3.81 2.93
CA PRO A 137 -6.45 5.01 3.37
C PRO A 137 -7.26 5.85 4.37
N SER A 138 -8.59 5.76 4.35
CA SER A 138 -9.46 6.48 5.28
C SER A 138 -9.43 5.93 6.71
N SER A 139 -8.91 4.71 6.89
CA SER A 139 -8.75 4.08 8.21
C SER A 139 -7.43 4.42 8.92
N VAL A 140 -6.48 5.05 8.21
CA VAL A 140 -5.16 5.40 8.74
C VAL A 140 -5.19 6.79 9.37
N SER A 141 -5.00 6.87 10.69
CA SER A 141 -5.15 8.12 11.45
C SER A 141 -3.84 8.88 11.74
N SER A 142 -2.67 8.23 11.78
CA SER A 142 -1.37 8.92 11.92
C SER A 142 -0.13 8.01 11.77
N PRO A 143 0.96 8.47 11.12
CA PRO A 143 0.98 9.62 10.23
C PRO A 143 0.33 9.23 8.91
N SER A 144 -0.66 10.02 8.50
CA SER A 144 -1.11 10.06 7.11
C SER A 144 0.10 10.30 6.21
N SER A 145 0.27 9.45 5.20
CA SER A 145 1.24 9.53 4.10
C SER A 145 2.46 10.44 4.37
N VAL A 146 3.57 9.86 4.85
CA VAL A 146 4.84 10.58 4.98
C VAL A 146 5.43 10.79 3.59
N TRP A 147 5.17 11.95 3.01
CA TRP A 147 5.84 12.43 1.80
C TRP A 147 7.07 13.22 2.24
N GLY A 148 8.25 12.64 1.99
CA GLY A 148 9.54 13.35 2.07
C GLY A 148 9.94 13.88 0.71
#